data_AF-A0A1I4FCF6-F1
#
_entry.id   AF-A0A1I4FCF6-F1
#
_cell.length_a   1.000
_cell.length_b   1.000
_cell.length_c   1.000
_cell.angle_alpha   90.00
_cell.angle_beta   90.00
_cell.angle_gamma   90.00
#
_symmetry.space_group_name_H-M   'P 1'
#
loop_
_entity.id
_entity.type
_entity.pdbx_description
1 polymer ?
#
loop_
_entity_poly.entity_id
_entity_poly.type
_entity_poly.pdbx_seq_one_letter_code
_entity_poly.pdbx_strand_id
1 'polypeptide(L)'
;MTFLLGAGTIRIDVTVSRALACSVAVKANRPQGLTRMFVGRRPEEAPPLAGQVFSLCGFAQSVAARLAVLNAADMAMKVDERIGSGAGLLAERIFETLRALILHWPCPLPASLGATAGRHLREALAASQEIIAAAKAGQIDRAHLAAAAARLSAAASALGIPSQGDTPLPESACAAMLQDIGDDRVFNGRRPDPLTINDDPEVIARLCDEPGYASLPHLQGRVAETGAYARLAADDVEASHLVQRLLARINDARLCLKHLTALAATGKYDGASLACGGATPGAGGYGAVECARGRLYHQAEIGGDGRLSSYRILAPTEWNFHPAGPFVETLLSSPVGTDEAAVRSVSRLAVLFDPCVAFEVNVREAAHA
;
A
#
# COMPACT_ATOMS: atom_id res chain seq x y z
N MET A 1 -20.56 -14.89 -18.06
CA MET A 1 -20.95 -13.75 -17.21
C MET A 1 -19.69 -13.07 -16.73
N THR A 2 -19.29 -11.99 -17.39
CA THR A 2 -18.11 -11.20 -17.01
C THR A 2 -18.54 -10.26 -15.89
N PHE A 3 -18.24 -10.64 -14.64
CA PHE A 3 -18.42 -9.74 -13.51
C PHE A 3 -17.41 -8.60 -13.64
N LEU A 4 -17.82 -7.47 -14.22
CA LEU A 4 -17.10 -6.21 -14.10
C LEU A 4 -17.30 -5.71 -12.66
N LEU A 5 -16.53 -6.27 -11.73
CA LEU A 5 -16.47 -5.81 -10.36
C LEU A 5 -15.64 -4.52 -10.39
N GLY A 6 -16.30 -3.37 -10.23
CA GLY A 6 -15.58 -2.13 -9.93
C GLY A 6 -14.68 -2.35 -8.72
N ALA A 7 -13.52 -1.70 -8.67
CA ALA A 7 -12.53 -1.85 -7.59
C ALA A 7 -13.11 -1.52 -6.18
N GLY A 8 -14.28 -0.88 -6.13
CA GLY A 8 -14.92 -0.36 -4.92
C GLY A 8 -14.62 1.12 -4.73
N THR A 9 -15.25 1.73 -3.72
CA THR A 9 -15.00 3.11 -3.30
C THR A 9 -14.94 3.23 -1.78
N ILE A 10 -14.23 4.23 -1.26
CA ILE A 10 -14.29 4.64 0.14
C ILE A 10 -14.97 6.00 0.22
N ARG A 11 -16.08 6.09 0.96
CA ARG A 11 -16.72 7.36 1.27
C ARG A 11 -16.29 7.82 2.65
N ILE A 12 -15.80 9.05 2.74
CA ILE A 12 -15.36 9.72 3.97
C ILE A 12 -16.33 10.87 4.21
N ASP A 13 -17.18 10.74 5.22
CA ASP A 13 -18.11 11.80 5.63
C ASP A 13 -17.61 12.40 6.96
N VAL A 14 -17.17 13.66 6.93
CA VAL A 14 -16.71 14.42 8.10
C VAL A 14 -17.80 15.38 8.53
N THR A 15 -18.21 15.28 9.80
CA THR A 15 -19.12 16.24 10.42
C THR A 15 -18.34 17.18 11.33
N VAL A 16 -18.55 18.49 11.13
CA VAL A 16 -17.83 19.57 11.80
C VAL A 16 -18.77 20.32 12.74
N SER A 17 -18.29 20.64 13.93
CA SER A 17 -18.95 21.52 14.90
C SER A 17 -17.94 22.48 15.49
N ARG A 18 -18.23 23.78 15.47
CA ARG A 18 -17.33 24.84 15.96
C ARG A 18 -15.92 24.75 15.35
N ALA A 19 -15.86 24.53 14.03
CA ALA A 19 -14.63 24.35 13.26
C ALA A 19 -13.73 23.18 13.70
N LEU A 20 -14.29 22.17 14.40
CA LEU A 20 -13.62 20.93 14.75
C LEU A 20 -14.37 19.75 14.14
N ALA A 21 -13.65 18.77 13.58
CA ALA A 21 -14.23 17.51 13.17
C ALA A 21 -14.67 16.71 14.42
N CYS A 22 -15.99 16.60 14.62
CA CYS A 22 -16.58 15.92 15.78
C CYS A 22 -17.04 14.49 15.48
N SER A 23 -17.24 14.16 14.20
CA SER A 23 -17.56 12.81 13.75
C SER A 23 -16.96 12.55 12.37
N VAL A 24 -16.46 11.35 12.16
CA VAL A 24 -15.90 10.89 10.89
C VAL A 24 -16.45 9.51 10.63
N ALA A 25 -17.16 9.35 9.51
CA ALA A 25 -17.66 8.07 9.06
C ALA A 25 -16.90 7.65 7.81
N VAL A 26 -16.31 6.46 7.85
CA VAL A 26 -15.65 5.83 6.70
C VAL A 26 -16.47 4.63 6.28
N LYS A 27 -16.94 4.62 5.03
CA LYS A 27 -17.71 3.53 4.44
C LYS A 27 -16.99 2.98 3.22
N ALA A 28 -16.51 1.75 3.31
CA ALA A 28 -15.94 1.05 2.18
C ALA A 28 -17.04 0.28 1.43
N ASN A 29 -17.33 0.66 0.19
CA ASN A 29 -18.19 -0.09 -0.70
C ASN A 29 -17.31 -0.97 -1.60
N ARG A 30 -16.98 -2.16 -1.11
CA ARG A 30 -16.14 -3.13 -1.83
C ARG A 30 -16.93 -4.37 -2.19
N PRO A 31 -16.64 -5.02 -3.32
CA PRO A 31 -17.29 -6.28 -3.65
C PRO A 31 -17.02 -7.33 -2.57
N GLN A 32 -18.07 -7.76 -1.87
CA GLN A 32 -17.97 -8.78 -0.84
C GLN A 32 -17.78 -10.18 -1.44
N GLY A 33 -17.07 -11.04 -0.72
CA GLY A 33 -16.93 -12.44 -1.10
C GLY A 33 -16.03 -12.69 -2.31
N LEU A 34 -15.19 -11.73 -2.72
CA LEU A 34 -14.17 -11.91 -3.76
C LEU A 34 -13.34 -13.16 -3.51
N THR A 35 -12.97 -13.46 -2.25
CA THR A 35 -12.15 -14.64 -1.93
C THR A 35 -12.83 -15.97 -2.23
N ARG A 36 -14.17 -16.02 -2.38
CA ARG A 36 -14.89 -17.24 -2.80
C ARG A 36 -14.48 -17.71 -4.19
N MET A 37 -13.96 -16.83 -5.04
CA MET A 37 -13.50 -17.22 -6.38
C MET A 37 -12.26 -18.14 -6.35
N PHE A 38 -11.55 -18.20 -5.22
CA PHE A 38 -10.39 -19.08 -5.03
C PHE A 38 -10.79 -20.46 -4.54
N VAL A 39 -11.91 -20.58 -3.81
CA VAL A 39 -12.39 -21.85 -3.26
C VAL A 39 -12.73 -22.82 -4.39
N GLY A 40 -12.31 -24.08 -4.26
CA GLY A 40 -12.47 -25.15 -5.25
C GLY A 40 -11.46 -25.11 -6.42
N ARG A 41 -10.61 -24.08 -6.50
CA ARG A 41 -9.51 -24.05 -7.48
C ARG A 41 -8.31 -24.85 -7.00
N ARG A 42 -7.42 -25.18 -7.93
CA ARG A 42 -6.14 -25.78 -7.57
C ARG A 42 -5.22 -24.70 -6.96
N PRO A 43 -4.36 -25.05 -5.99
CA PRO A 43 -3.49 -24.07 -5.32
C PRO A 43 -2.61 -23.26 -6.30
N GLU A 44 -2.15 -23.86 -7.40
CA GLU A 44 -1.34 -23.18 -8.41
C GLU A 44 -2.08 -22.09 -9.20
N GLU A 45 -3.42 -22.09 -9.18
CA GLU A 45 -4.24 -21.09 -9.87
C GLU A 45 -4.41 -19.80 -9.06
N ALA A 46 -4.18 -19.84 -7.74
CA ALA A 46 -4.42 -18.68 -6.88
C ALA A 46 -3.47 -17.49 -7.12
N PRO A 47 -2.14 -17.67 -7.25
CA PRO A 47 -1.23 -16.55 -7.50
C PRO A 47 -1.55 -15.73 -8.77
N PRO A 48 -1.69 -16.33 -9.97
CA PRO A 48 -2.02 -15.54 -11.16
C PRO A 48 -3.40 -14.90 -11.07
N LEU A 49 -4.38 -15.56 -10.44
CA LEU A 49 -5.72 -15.01 -10.24
C LEU A 49 -5.70 -13.78 -9.32
N ALA A 50 -4.99 -13.86 -8.19
CA ALA A 50 -4.84 -12.73 -7.27
C ALA A 50 -4.22 -11.53 -7.98
N GLY A 51 -3.19 -11.75 -8.80
CA GLY A 51 -2.56 -10.67 -9.55
C GLY A 51 -3.41 -10.04 -10.67
N GLN A 52 -4.42 -10.76 -11.18
CA GLN A 52 -5.35 -10.24 -12.18
C GLN A 52 -6.51 -9.47 -11.55
N VAL A 53 -7.02 -9.96 -10.42
CA VAL A 53 -8.19 -9.40 -9.73
C VAL A 53 -7.84 -8.09 -9.03
N PHE A 54 -6.64 -7.99 -8.45
CA PHE A 54 -6.21 -6.84 -7.65
C PHE A 54 -5.14 -6.00 -8.39
N SER A 55 -5.57 -5.28 -9.43
CA SER A 55 -4.67 -4.68 -10.44
C SER A 55 -3.71 -3.59 -9.94
N LEU A 56 -4.01 -2.86 -8.85
CA LEU A 56 -3.12 -1.82 -8.33
C LEU A 56 -1.85 -2.38 -7.65
N CYS A 57 -1.95 -3.53 -6.99
CA CYS A 57 -0.79 -4.21 -6.37
C CYS A 57 -0.77 -5.69 -6.77
N GLY A 58 -0.97 -5.94 -8.06
CA GLY A 58 -1.21 -7.29 -8.57
C GLY A 58 -0.02 -8.22 -8.35
N PHE A 59 1.21 -7.71 -8.40
CA PHE A 59 2.37 -8.53 -8.10
C PHE A 59 2.47 -8.86 -6.61
N ALA A 60 2.26 -7.90 -5.70
CA ALA A 60 2.24 -8.16 -4.27
C ALA A 60 1.16 -9.18 -3.88
N GLN A 61 -0.03 -9.07 -4.47
CA GLN A 61 -1.15 -9.99 -4.29
C GLN A 61 -0.80 -11.40 -4.80
N SER A 62 -0.14 -11.49 -5.96
CA SER A 62 0.35 -12.76 -6.49
C SER A 62 1.42 -13.40 -5.59
N VAL A 63 2.36 -12.61 -5.05
CA VAL A 63 3.43 -13.15 -4.18
C VAL A 63 2.88 -13.58 -2.82
N ALA A 64 1.98 -12.80 -2.22
CA ALA A 64 1.32 -13.18 -0.96
C ALA A 64 0.49 -14.47 -1.14
N ALA A 65 -0.26 -14.58 -2.24
CA ALA A 65 -0.99 -15.79 -2.60
C ALA A 65 -0.04 -16.99 -2.80
N ARG A 66 1.09 -16.78 -3.48
CA ARG A 66 2.11 -17.82 -3.73
C ARG A 66 2.72 -18.33 -2.43
N LEU A 67 3.04 -17.45 -1.50
CA LEU A 67 3.53 -17.82 -0.17
C LEU A 67 2.46 -18.58 0.63
N ALA A 68 1.21 -18.13 0.61
CA ALA A 68 0.12 -18.81 1.31
C ALA A 68 -0.06 -20.26 0.83
N VAL A 69 -0.12 -20.48 -0.50
CA VAL A 69 -0.33 -21.84 -1.04
C VAL A 69 0.88 -22.74 -0.89
N LEU A 70 2.11 -22.20 -0.98
CA LEU A 70 3.32 -22.98 -0.74
C LEU A 70 3.40 -23.43 0.72
N ASN A 71 3.15 -22.52 1.67
CA ASN A 71 3.15 -22.88 3.09
C ASN A 71 2.01 -23.85 3.45
N ALA A 72 0.84 -23.72 2.82
CA ALA A 72 -0.28 -24.67 3.01
C ALA A 72 0.07 -26.08 2.52
N ALA A 73 0.92 -26.17 1.49
CA ALA A 73 1.41 -27.42 0.93
C ALA A 73 2.71 -27.93 1.60
N ASP A 74 3.18 -27.30 2.68
CA ASP A 74 4.48 -27.58 3.32
C ASP A 74 5.67 -27.51 2.33
N MET A 75 5.60 -26.55 1.40
CA MET A 75 6.62 -26.28 0.39
C MET A 75 7.29 -24.93 0.65
N ALA A 76 8.58 -24.85 0.36
CA ALA A 76 9.32 -23.59 0.38
C ALA A 76 9.38 -22.95 -1.01
N MET A 77 9.24 -21.62 -1.06
CA MET A 77 9.58 -20.85 -2.27
C MET A 77 11.06 -21.07 -2.60
N LYS A 78 11.43 -21.19 -3.88
CA LYS A 78 12.85 -21.36 -4.26
C LYS A 78 13.64 -20.07 -4.01
N VAL A 79 14.95 -20.19 -3.78
CA VAL A 79 15.82 -19.01 -3.53
C VAL A 79 15.76 -18.02 -4.70
N ASP A 80 15.87 -18.50 -5.94
CA ASP A 80 15.80 -17.63 -7.12
C ASP A 80 14.43 -16.97 -7.28
N GLU A 81 13.35 -17.69 -6.96
CA GLU A 81 11.99 -17.15 -6.94
C GLU A 81 11.81 -16.08 -5.86
N ARG A 82 12.45 -16.24 -4.69
CA ARG A 82 12.47 -15.23 -3.62
C ARG A 82 13.21 -13.97 -4.04
N ILE A 83 14.39 -14.09 -4.66
CA ILE A 83 15.15 -12.95 -5.19
C ILE A 83 14.32 -12.25 -6.28
N GLY A 84 13.71 -13.04 -7.17
CA GLY A 84 12.77 -12.60 -8.19
C GLY A 84 11.64 -11.75 -7.63
N SER A 85 10.94 -12.32 -6.66
CA SER A 85 9.83 -11.67 -5.95
C SER A 85 10.30 -10.40 -5.26
N GLY A 86 11.46 -10.40 -4.60
CA GLY A 86 12.03 -9.21 -3.98
C GLY A 86 12.21 -8.05 -4.97
N ALA A 87 12.82 -8.31 -6.12
CA ALA A 87 13.01 -7.29 -7.15
C ALA A 87 11.68 -6.73 -7.68
N GLY A 88 10.73 -7.60 -8.01
CA GLY A 88 9.43 -7.18 -8.53
C GLY A 88 8.57 -6.45 -7.49
N LEU A 89 8.63 -6.85 -6.21
CA LEU A 89 7.91 -6.20 -5.11
C LEU A 89 8.46 -4.80 -4.84
N LEU A 90 9.79 -4.64 -4.84
CA LEU A 90 10.43 -3.33 -4.73
C LEU A 90 10.01 -2.42 -5.89
N ALA A 91 10.05 -2.93 -7.13
CA ALA A 91 9.65 -2.19 -8.32
C ALA A 91 8.17 -1.75 -8.26
N GLU A 92 7.26 -2.68 -7.95
CA GLU A 92 5.84 -2.37 -7.79
C GLU A 92 5.62 -1.32 -6.70
N ARG A 93 6.33 -1.44 -5.56
CA ARG A 93 6.21 -0.48 -4.47
C ARG A 93 6.64 0.93 -4.88
N ILE A 94 7.79 1.05 -5.57
CA ILE A 94 8.29 2.33 -6.08
C ILE A 94 7.26 2.95 -7.02
N PHE A 95 6.80 2.17 -8.01
CA PHE A 95 5.87 2.67 -9.01
C PHE A 95 4.53 3.08 -8.39
N GLU A 96 3.95 2.27 -7.51
CA GLU A 96 2.66 2.59 -6.88
C GLU A 96 2.75 3.82 -5.97
N THR A 97 3.88 4.05 -5.31
CA THR A 97 4.12 5.29 -4.56
C THR A 97 4.14 6.50 -5.48
N LEU A 98 4.88 6.44 -6.60
CA LEU A 98 4.93 7.52 -7.59
C LEU A 98 3.56 7.75 -8.22
N ARG A 99 2.87 6.68 -8.62
CA ARG A 99 1.56 6.75 -9.27
C ARG A 99 0.52 7.41 -8.38
N ALA A 100 0.46 7.04 -7.11
CA ALA A 100 -0.48 7.62 -6.16
C ALA A 100 -0.24 9.13 -5.97
N LEU A 101 1.01 9.54 -5.81
CA LEU A 101 1.35 10.96 -5.67
C LEU A 101 1.04 11.75 -6.95
N ILE A 102 1.48 11.28 -8.12
CA ILE A 102 1.35 12.03 -9.37
C ILE A 102 -0.10 12.09 -9.89
N LEU A 103 -0.86 11.00 -9.79
CA LEU A 103 -2.21 10.93 -10.37
C LEU A 103 -3.33 11.41 -9.44
N HIS A 104 -3.15 11.29 -8.13
CA HIS A 104 -4.23 11.49 -7.17
C HIS A 104 -4.03 12.71 -6.26
N TRP A 105 -2.97 13.50 -6.46
CA TRP A 105 -2.78 14.71 -5.67
C TRP A 105 -3.97 15.68 -5.85
N PRO A 106 -4.60 16.18 -4.76
CA PRO A 106 -5.83 16.97 -4.89
C PRO A 106 -5.64 18.37 -5.50
N CYS A 107 -4.41 18.86 -5.55
CA CYS A 107 -4.06 20.15 -6.15
C CYS A 107 -3.41 19.91 -7.52
N PRO A 108 -3.89 20.52 -8.61
CA PRO A 108 -3.28 20.33 -9.92
C PRO A 108 -1.85 20.89 -9.94
N LEU A 109 -0.92 20.11 -10.44
CA LEU A 109 0.43 20.60 -10.73
C LEU A 109 0.38 21.66 -11.85
N PRO A 110 1.30 22.65 -11.86
CA PRO A 110 1.47 23.56 -13.00
C PRO A 110 1.57 22.78 -14.31
N ALA A 111 0.94 23.26 -15.39
CA ALA A 111 0.75 22.47 -16.62
C ALA A 111 2.05 21.91 -17.22
N SER A 112 3.14 22.70 -17.22
CA SER A 112 4.47 22.26 -17.66
C SER A 112 5.02 21.13 -16.79
N LEU A 113 4.91 21.26 -15.47
CA LEU A 113 5.34 20.25 -14.50
C LEU A 113 4.48 18.98 -14.59
N GLY A 114 3.16 19.13 -14.76
CA GLY A 114 2.24 18.01 -14.95
C GLY A 114 2.54 17.19 -16.21
N ALA A 115 2.86 17.84 -17.33
CA ALA A 115 3.24 17.15 -18.56
C ALA A 115 4.55 16.36 -18.41
N THR A 116 5.56 16.97 -17.77
CA THR A 116 6.84 16.33 -17.47
C THR A 116 6.67 15.17 -16.48
N ALA A 117 5.89 15.37 -15.41
CA ALA A 117 5.58 14.32 -14.45
C ALA A 117 4.85 13.13 -15.10
N GLY A 118 3.88 13.40 -15.98
CA GLY A 118 3.17 12.35 -16.71
C GLY A 118 4.10 11.53 -17.63
N ARG A 119 5.12 12.14 -18.23
CA ARG A 119 6.14 11.43 -19.03
C ARG A 119 6.96 10.50 -18.15
N HIS A 120 7.55 11.02 -17.08
CA HIS A 120 8.39 10.22 -16.19
C HIS A 120 7.61 9.14 -15.44
N LEU A 121 6.33 9.36 -15.16
CA LEU A 121 5.47 8.32 -14.61
C LEU A 121 5.29 7.14 -15.58
N ARG A 122 5.16 7.39 -16.89
CA ARG A 122 5.10 6.31 -17.90
C ARG A 122 6.43 5.58 -18.04
N GLU A 123 7.55 6.29 -17.96
CA GLU A 123 8.89 5.68 -17.94
C GLU A 123 9.09 4.78 -16.72
N ALA A 124 8.66 5.25 -15.54
CA ALA A 124 8.67 4.47 -14.31
C ALA A 124 7.77 3.22 -14.41
N LEU A 125 6.56 3.35 -15.00
CA LEU A 125 5.67 2.23 -15.26
C LEU A 125 6.33 1.17 -16.13
N ALA A 126 6.91 1.57 -17.26
CA ALA A 126 7.56 0.66 -18.20
C ALA A 126 8.72 -0.09 -17.54
N ALA A 127 9.60 0.63 -16.83
CA ALA A 127 10.73 0.03 -16.13
C ALA A 127 10.28 -0.93 -15.01
N SER A 128 9.24 -0.56 -14.23
CA SER A 128 8.68 -1.42 -13.19
C SER A 128 8.05 -2.68 -13.77
N GLN A 129 7.28 -2.57 -14.86
CA GLN A 129 6.62 -3.70 -15.51
C GLN A 129 7.63 -4.68 -16.09
N GLU A 130 8.74 -4.19 -16.64
CA GLU A 130 9.84 -5.01 -17.15
C GLU A 130 10.48 -5.86 -16.04
N ILE A 131 10.76 -5.26 -14.88
CA ILE A 131 11.28 -5.97 -13.70
C ILE A 131 10.28 -7.02 -13.21
N ILE A 132 9.00 -6.65 -13.09
CA ILE A 132 7.94 -7.56 -12.66
C ILE A 132 7.76 -8.72 -13.65
N ALA A 133 7.85 -8.47 -14.96
CA ALA A 133 7.74 -9.50 -15.98
C ALA A 133 8.92 -10.50 -15.89
N ALA A 134 10.15 -10.01 -15.73
CA ALA A 134 11.33 -10.84 -15.53
C ALA A 134 11.21 -11.69 -14.24
N ALA A 135 10.70 -11.10 -13.15
CA ALA A 135 10.44 -11.81 -11.91
C ALA A 135 9.40 -12.92 -12.07
N LYS A 136 8.28 -12.66 -12.76
CA LYS A 136 7.24 -13.67 -13.06
C LYS A 136 7.75 -14.81 -13.93
N ALA A 137 8.64 -14.51 -14.88
CA ALA A 137 9.25 -15.50 -15.75
C ALA A 137 10.32 -16.37 -15.04
N GLY A 138 10.76 -15.97 -13.84
CA GLY A 138 11.88 -16.62 -13.14
C GLY A 138 13.23 -16.39 -13.83
N GLN A 139 13.35 -15.36 -14.67
CA GLN A 139 14.51 -15.06 -15.50
C GLN A 139 15.13 -13.73 -15.09
N ILE A 140 15.71 -13.65 -13.88
CA ILE A 140 16.42 -12.46 -13.45
C ILE A 140 17.87 -12.52 -13.94
N ASP A 141 18.11 -11.92 -15.12
CA ASP A 141 19.45 -11.52 -15.52
C ASP A 141 19.85 -10.23 -14.77
N ARG A 142 21.02 -10.25 -14.11
CA ARG A 142 21.46 -9.13 -13.27
C ARG A 142 21.76 -7.86 -14.08
N ALA A 143 22.30 -7.99 -15.29
CA ALA A 143 22.61 -6.83 -16.12
C ALA A 143 21.33 -6.16 -16.62
N HIS A 144 20.36 -6.96 -17.06
CA HIS A 144 19.03 -6.50 -17.44
C HIS A 144 18.29 -5.83 -16.28
N LEU A 145 18.30 -6.46 -15.09
CA LEU A 145 17.72 -5.89 -13.88
C LEU A 145 18.39 -4.55 -13.51
N ALA A 146 19.71 -4.45 -13.60
CA ALA A 146 20.43 -3.21 -13.33
C ALA A 146 20.04 -2.10 -14.30
N ALA A 147 19.90 -2.40 -15.59
CA ALA A 147 19.48 -1.43 -16.61
C ALA A 147 18.04 -0.95 -16.40
N ALA A 148 17.12 -1.85 -16.02
CA ALA A 148 15.74 -1.49 -15.70
C ALA A 148 15.65 -0.68 -14.39
N ALA A 149 16.39 -1.08 -13.35
CA ALA A 149 16.48 -0.34 -12.09
C ALA A 149 17.04 1.07 -12.29
N ALA A 150 18.07 1.23 -13.14
CA ALA A 150 18.63 2.54 -13.46
C ALA A 150 17.61 3.48 -14.14
N ARG A 151 16.80 2.96 -15.08
CA ARG A 151 15.69 3.73 -15.69
C ARG A 151 14.62 4.10 -14.69
N LEU A 152 14.22 3.16 -13.82
CA LEU A 152 13.27 3.44 -12.75
C LEU A 152 13.79 4.51 -11.78
N SER A 153 15.06 4.44 -11.38
CA SER A 153 15.73 5.47 -10.58
C SER A 153 15.75 6.82 -11.28
N ALA A 154 16.08 6.89 -12.57
CA ALA A 154 16.11 8.14 -13.33
C ALA A 154 14.72 8.79 -13.39
N ALA A 155 13.69 8.00 -13.69
CA ALA A 155 12.30 8.46 -13.72
C ALA A 155 11.82 8.93 -12.34
N ALA A 156 12.13 8.18 -11.27
CA ALA A 156 11.79 8.55 -9.90
C ALA A 156 12.49 9.86 -9.47
N SER A 157 13.77 10.01 -9.81
CA SER A 157 14.51 11.26 -9.57
C SER A 157 13.88 12.45 -10.29
N ALA A 158 13.49 12.29 -11.55
CA ALA A 158 12.82 13.35 -12.29
C ALA A 158 11.45 13.74 -11.70
N LEU A 159 10.79 12.83 -10.98
CA LEU A 159 9.57 13.09 -10.23
C LEU A 159 9.81 13.70 -8.85
N GLY A 160 11.06 13.73 -8.38
CA GLY A 160 11.48 14.39 -7.15
C GLY A 160 12.01 13.47 -6.06
N ILE A 161 12.15 12.16 -6.30
CA ILE A 161 12.74 11.25 -5.32
C ILE A 161 14.25 11.52 -5.21
N PRO A 162 14.78 11.87 -4.03
CA PRO A 162 16.18 12.18 -3.88
C PRO A 162 17.04 10.90 -3.89
N SER A 163 18.30 11.01 -4.32
CA SER A 163 19.28 9.93 -4.20
C SER A 163 19.87 9.82 -2.78
N GLN A 164 19.93 10.95 -2.05
CA GLN A 164 20.40 11.07 -0.67
C GLN A 164 19.60 12.12 0.09
N GLY A 165 19.46 11.94 1.41
CA GLY A 165 18.60 12.79 2.24
C GLY A 165 17.11 12.54 2.00
N ASP A 166 16.28 13.38 2.62
CA ASP A 166 14.82 13.18 2.63
C ASP A 166 14.06 14.31 1.91
N THR A 167 14.75 15.40 1.56
CA THR A 167 14.16 16.52 0.81
C THR A 167 13.98 16.17 -0.66
N PRO A 168 12.77 16.30 -1.24
CA PRO A 168 12.57 16.09 -2.66
C PRO A 168 13.40 17.06 -3.53
N LEU A 169 13.79 16.59 -4.72
CA LEU A 169 14.60 17.38 -5.65
C LEU A 169 13.84 18.65 -6.09
N PRO A 170 14.51 19.82 -6.20
CA PRO A 170 13.85 21.07 -6.57
C PRO A 170 13.24 20.99 -7.97
N GLU A 171 12.26 21.86 -8.25
CA GLU A 171 11.56 21.96 -9.54
C GLU A 171 10.87 20.66 -9.99
N SER A 172 10.61 19.74 -9.05
CA SER A 172 9.93 18.47 -9.29
C SER A 172 8.49 18.47 -8.78
N ALA A 173 7.73 17.45 -9.19
CA ALA A 173 6.36 17.24 -8.70
C ALA A 173 6.32 17.05 -7.17
N CYS A 174 7.22 16.24 -6.60
CA CYS A 174 7.27 16.03 -5.15
C CYS A 174 7.62 17.33 -4.39
N ALA A 175 8.51 18.17 -4.92
CA ALA A 175 8.82 19.46 -4.31
C ALA A 175 7.63 20.43 -4.35
N ALA A 176 6.88 20.46 -5.45
CA ALA A 176 5.65 21.25 -5.54
C ALA A 176 4.58 20.76 -4.55
N MET A 177 4.43 19.44 -4.37
CA MET A 177 3.52 18.87 -3.37
C MET A 177 3.95 19.21 -1.94
N LEU A 178 5.26 19.19 -1.66
CA LEU A 178 5.79 19.59 -0.36
C LEU A 178 5.49 21.06 -0.06
N GLN A 179 5.63 21.93 -1.05
CA GLN A 179 5.27 23.34 -0.94
C GLN A 179 3.77 23.53 -0.71
N ASP A 180 2.91 22.77 -1.41
CA ASP A 180 1.45 22.83 -1.31
C ASP A 180 0.91 22.50 0.10
N ILE A 181 1.64 21.69 0.88
CA ILE A 181 1.27 21.31 2.25
C ILE A 181 2.12 21.96 3.34
N GLY A 182 3.12 22.77 2.97
CA GLY A 182 4.12 23.29 3.89
C GLY A 182 3.53 24.11 5.04
N ASP A 183 2.42 24.80 4.78
CA ASP A 183 1.70 25.64 5.77
C ASP A 183 0.45 24.97 6.34
N ASP A 184 0.10 23.75 5.90
CA ASP A 184 -1.07 23.04 6.43
C ASP A 184 -0.77 22.59 7.87
N ARG A 185 -1.57 23.07 8.82
CA ARG A 185 -1.52 22.72 10.25
C ARG A 185 -2.86 22.16 10.73
N VAL A 186 -3.68 21.65 9.82
CA VAL A 186 -5.04 21.16 10.12
C VAL A 186 -5.00 19.92 11.00
N PHE A 187 -4.03 19.03 10.79
CA PHE A 187 -3.98 17.75 11.51
C PHE A 187 -2.93 17.77 12.61
N ASN A 188 -3.37 17.46 13.83
CA ASN A 188 -2.45 17.19 14.93
C ASN A 188 -1.79 15.83 14.67
N GLY A 189 -0.50 15.86 14.35
CA GLY A 189 0.26 14.65 14.09
C GLY A 189 0.27 13.72 15.31
N ARG A 190 0.18 12.42 15.06
CA ARG A 190 0.38 11.38 16.06
C ARG A 190 1.42 10.42 15.54
N ARG A 191 2.27 9.93 16.44
CA ARG A 191 3.19 8.85 16.14
C ARG A 191 2.37 7.63 15.73
N PRO A 192 2.66 6.99 14.58
CA PRO A 192 1.92 5.81 14.17
C PRO A 192 2.21 4.66 15.15
N ASP A 193 1.22 3.79 15.36
CA ASP A 193 1.43 2.47 15.96
C ASP A 193 1.67 1.47 14.81
N PRO A 194 2.92 1.12 14.50
CA PRO A 194 3.22 0.38 13.28
C PRO A 194 2.76 -1.07 13.38
N LEU A 195 2.02 -1.53 12.37
CA LEU A 195 1.81 -2.94 12.12
C LEU A 195 3.08 -3.55 11.51
N THR A 196 3.69 -4.50 12.20
CA THR A 196 4.99 -5.09 11.85
C THR A 196 4.92 -6.60 11.69
N ILE A 197 6.02 -7.21 11.27
CA ILE A 197 6.16 -8.67 11.19
C ILE A 197 5.94 -9.38 12.54
N ASN A 198 6.17 -8.70 13.66
CA ASN A 198 5.95 -9.27 14.99
C ASN A 198 4.47 -9.49 15.29
N ASP A 199 3.59 -8.79 14.56
CA ASP A 199 2.14 -8.87 14.73
C ASP A 199 1.53 -10.00 13.88
N ASP A 200 2.27 -10.54 12.90
CA ASP A 200 1.78 -11.57 11.98
C ASP A 200 1.16 -12.78 12.68
N PRO A 201 1.76 -13.36 13.74
CA PRO A 201 1.17 -14.53 14.37
C PRO A 201 -0.22 -14.25 14.95
N GLU A 202 -0.43 -13.09 15.60
CA GLU A 202 -1.74 -12.71 16.13
C GLU A 202 -2.72 -12.40 15.00
N VAL A 203 -2.30 -11.62 14.00
CA VAL A 203 -3.15 -11.27 12.85
C VAL A 203 -3.63 -12.52 12.11
N ILE A 204 -2.74 -13.49 11.89
CA ILE A 204 -3.08 -14.72 11.18
C ILE A 204 -3.96 -15.63 12.02
N ALA A 205 -3.70 -15.76 13.33
CA ALA A 205 -4.57 -16.54 14.22
C ALA A 205 -6.02 -16.01 14.17
N ARG A 206 -6.20 -14.70 14.33
CA ARG A 206 -7.53 -14.06 14.24
C ARG A 206 -8.14 -14.19 12.85
N LEU A 207 -7.34 -14.02 11.80
CA LEU A 207 -7.82 -14.18 10.42
C LEU A 207 -8.37 -15.59 10.18
N CYS A 208 -7.77 -16.62 10.76
CA CYS A 208 -8.27 -18.00 10.69
C CYS A 208 -9.55 -18.21 11.51
N ASP A 209 -9.55 -17.73 12.76
CA ASP A 209 -10.52 -18.13 13.78
C ASP A 209 -11.77 -17.23 13.82
N GLU A 210 -11.66 -15.97 13.42
CA GLU A 210 -12.72 -14.96 13.57
C GLU A 210 -13.39 -14.62 12.22
N PRO A 211 -14.65 -15.04 12.00
CA PRO A 211 -15.40 -14.64 10.82
C PRO A 211 -15.55 -13.12 10.73
N GLY A 212 -15.15 -12.54 9.59
CA GLY A 212 -15.27 -11.09 9.36
C GLY A 212 -14.07 -10.26 9.81
N TYR A 213 -13.08 -10.84 10.50
CA TYR A 213 -11.86 -10.13 10.91
C TYR A 213 -11.13 -9.47 9.73
N ALA A 214 -11.16 -10.09 8.56
CA ALA A 214 -10.59 -9.54 7.33
C ALA A 214 -11.17 -8.17 6.90
N SER A 215 -12.37 -7.81 7.37
CA SER A 215 -13.05 -6.55 7.04
C SER A 215 -13.03 -5.53 8.18
N LEU A 216 -12.80 -5.97 9.41
CA LEU A 216 -12.70 -5.12 10.60
C LEU A 216 -11.58 -5.65 11.50
N PRO A 217 -10.31 -5.55 11.06
CA PRO A 217 -9.19 -6.08 11.81
C PRO A 217 -8.97 -5.27 13.09
N HIS A 218 -8.50 -5.94 14.13
CA HIS A 218 -8.18 -5.28 15.40
C HIS A 218 -7.06 -6.01 16.13
N LEU A 219 -6.25 -5.24 16.85
CA LEU A 219 -5.29 -5.72 17.84
C LEU A 219 -5.64 -5.06 19.18
N GLN A 220 -5.62 -5.82 20.26
CA GLN A 220 -6.15 -5.35 21.53
C GLN A 220 -5.41 -4.10 22.02
N GLY A 221 -6.17 -3.02 22.26
CA GLY A 221 -5.64 -1.75 22.76
C GLY A 221 -4.79 -0.95 21.78
N ARG A 222 -4.76 -1.35 20.51
CA ARG A 222 -3.92 -0.76 19.47
C ARG A 222 -4.74 -0.13 18.35
N VAL A 223 -4.23 0.97 17.80
CA VAL A 223 -4.73 1.58 16.57
C VAL A 223 -3.67 1.41 15.49
N ALA A 224 -3.53 0.17 15.03
CA ALA A 224 -2.45 -0.20 14.14
C ALA A 224 -2.55 0.54 12.79
N GLU A 225 -1.44 1.11 12.36
CA GLU A 225 -1.25 1.75 11.05
C GLU A 225 -0.24 0.95 10.23
N THR A 226 -0.44 0.92 8.91
CA THR A 226 0.51 0.31 8.00
C THR A 226 0.78 1.20 6.77
N GLY A 227 1.89 0.96 6.09
CA GLY A 227 2.35 1.77 4.96
C GLY A 227 3.61 2.58 5.28
N ALA A 228 3.98 3.48 4.37
CA ALA A 228 5.26 4.20 4.43
C ALA A 228 5.45 5.01 5.73
N TYR A 229 4.40 5.72 6.19
CA TYR A 229 4.48 6.49 7.42
C TYR A 229 4.67 5.60 8.65
N ALA A 230 3.90 4.52 8.79
CA ALA A 230 4.12 3.54 9.85
C ALA A 230 5.54 2.94 9.85
N ARG A 231 6.12 2.68 8.67
CA ARG A 231 7.47 2.11 8.55
C ARG A 231 8.59 3.10 8.89
N LEU A 232 8.41 4.38 8.54
CA LEU A 232 9.51 5.35 8.45
C LEU A 232 9.24 6.68 9.16
N ALA A 233 8.20 6.78 9.99
CA ALA A 233 7.90 8.00 10.73
C ALA A 233 9.14 8.48 11.50
N ALA A 234 9.52 9.73 11.23
CA ALA A 234 10.60 10.41 11.91
C ALA A 234 10.05 11.22 13.08
N ASP A 235 10.86 11.39 14.12
CA ASP A 235 10.54 12.23 15.29
C ASP A 235 10.82 13.72 14.98
N ASP A 236 10.25 14.25 13.89
CA ASP A 236 10.33 15.68 13.55
C ASP A 236 9.09 16.41 14.06
N VAL A 237 9.22 17.07 15.21
CA VAL A 237 8.13 17.78 15.88
C VAL A 237 7.76 19.11 15.23
N GLU A 238 8.61 19.66 14.36
CA GLU A 238 8.39 20.96 13.69
C GLU A 238 7.61 20.79 12.38
N ALA A 239 7.78 19.65 11.71
CA ALA A 239 7.06 19.33 10.48
C ALA A 239 5.58 19.03 10.73
N SER A 240 4.69 19.54 9.87
CA SER A 240 3.26 19.20 9.93
C SER A 240 3.01 17.73 9.60
N HIS A 241 1.88 17.18 10.05
CA HIS A 241 1.54 15.78 9.84
C HIS A 241 1.51 15.37 8.36
N LEU A 242 1.00 16.24 7.48
CA LEU A 242 1.00 15.98 6.04
C LEU A 242 2.44 15.96 5.48
N VAL A 243 3.29 16.89 5.92
CA VAL A 243 4.71 16.93 5.51
C VAL A 243 5.41 15.64 5.92
N GLN A 244 5.27 15.22 7.19
CA GLN A 244 5.88 13.98 7.67
C GLN A 244 5.44 12.75 6.86
N ARG A 245 4.14 12.64 6.56
CA ARG A 245 3.60 11.55 5.74
C ARG A 245 4.13 11.58 4.30
N LEU A 246 4.18 12.76 3.67
CA LEU A 246 4.73 12.90 2.32
C LEU A 246 6.22 12.50 2.28
N LEU A 247 7.02 13.02 3.21
CA LEU A 247 8.44 12.70 3.31
C LEU A 247 8.67 11.21 3.58
N ALA A 248 7.85 10.57 4.43
CA ALA A 248 7.92 9.12 4.65
C ALA A 248 7.67 8.33 3.35
N ARG A 249 6.72 8.75 2.50
CA ARG A 249 6.48 8.11 1.19
C ARG A 249 7.66 8.30 0.23
N ILE A 250 8.22 9.50 0.17
CA ILE A 250 9.41 9.81 -0.67
C ILE A 250 10.60 8.96 -0.21
N ASN A 251 10.82 8.88 1.10
CA ASN A 251 11.88 8.07 1.70
C ASN A 251 11.68 6.56 1.45
N ASP A 252 10.44 6.06 1.55
CA ASP A 252 10.13 4.64 1.26
C ASP A 252 10.47 4.29 -0.20
N ALA A 253 10.13 5.15 -1.16
CA ALA A 253 10.53 4.97 -2.57
C ALA A 253 12.06 5.02 -2.74
N ARG A 254 12.74 5.97 -2.09
CA ARG A 254 14.22 6.08 -2.10
C ARG A 254 14.90 4.81 -1.56
N LEU A 255 14.44 4.31 -0.41
CA LEU A 255 14.98 3.10 0.19
C LEU A 255 14.73 1.87 -0.68
N CYS A 256 13.56 1.78 -1.32
CA CYS A 256 13.27 0.70 -2.27
C CYS A 256 14.19 0.76 -3.50
N LEU A 257 14.46 1.94 -4.05
CA LEU A 257 15.41 2.10 -5.16
C LEU A 257 16.83 1.69 -4.76
N LYS A 258 17.26 2.06 -3.55
CA LYS A 258 18.55 1.64 -2.98
C LYS A 258 18.63 0.12 -2.87
N HIS A 259 17.61 -0.53 -2.31
CA HIS A 259 17.56 -1.98 -2.19
C HIS A 259 17.51 -2.67 -3.55
N LEU A 260 16.75 -2.15 -4.51
CA LEU A 260 16.65 -2.71 -5.85
C LEU A 260 17.99 -2.64 -6.59
N THR A 261 18.70 -1.52 -6.47
CA THR A 261 20.03 -1.32 -7.07
C THR A 261 21.07 -2.24 -6.41
N ALA A 262 21.03 -2.38 -5.08
CA ALA A 262 21.90 -3.30 -4.36
C ALA A 262 21.64 -4.77 -4.73
N LEU A 263 20.36 -5.15 -4.90
CA LEU A 263 19.95 -6.47 -5.36
C LEU A 263 20.49 -6.73 -6.77
N ALA A 264 20.33 -5.78 -7.69
CA ALA A 264 20.84 -5.90 -9.06
C ALA A 264 22.37 -6.07 -9.11
N ALA A 265 23.10 -5.33 -8.26
CA ALA A 265 24.56 -5.38 -8.22
C ALA A 265 25.09 -6.68 -7.56
N THR A 266 24.49 -7.09 -6.45
CA THR A 266 25.06 -8.16 -5.61
C THR A 266 24.41 -9.53 -5.84
N GLY A 267 23.19 -9.57 -6.38
CA GLY A 267 22.35 -10.78 -6.42
C GLY A 267 21.89 -11.25 -5.04
N LYS A 268 22.12 -10.47 -3.98
CA LYS A 268 21.73 -10.80 -2.61
C LYS A 268 20.61 -9.87 -2.16
N TYR A 269 19.63 -10.44 -1.48
CA TYR A 269 18.53 -9.69 -0.91
C TYR A 269 17.99 -10.40 0.32
N ASP A 270 18.01 -9.71 1.46
CA ASP A 270 17.24 -10.12 2.63
C ASP A 270 15.83 -9.56 2.50
N GLY A 271 14.94 -10.39 1.97
CA GLY A 271 13.55 -10.04 1.71
C GLY A 271 12.60 -10.36 2.85
N ALA A 272 13.08 -10.82 4.01
CA ALA A 272 12.20 -11.30 5.08
C ALA A 272 11.24 -10.22 5.60
N SER A 273 11.68 -8.95 5.63
CA SER A 273 10.83 -7.82 5.99
C SER A 273 9.85 -7.41 4.88
N LEU A 274 10.15 -7.75 3.63
CA LEU A 274 9.32 -7.44 2.47
C LEU A 274 8.26 -8.50 2.21
N ALA A 275 8.59 -9.77 2.39
CA ALA A 275 7.67 -10.88 2.20
C ALA A 275 8.06 -12.07 3.09
N CYS A 276 7.09 -12.60 3.83
CA CYS A 276 7.25 -13.76 4.70
C CYS A 276 5.97 -14.61 4.69
N GLY A 277 6.00 -15.76 5.33
CA GLY A 277 4.87 -16.66 5.43
C GLY A 277 5.17 -17.83 6.36
N GLY A 278 4.15 -18.62 6.63
CA GLY A 278 4.26 -19.78 7.51
C GLY A 278 3.02 -20.67 7.44
N ALA A 279 3.11 -21.83 8.07
CA ALA A 279 1.97 -22.75 8.19
C ALA A 279 0.91 -22.18 9.14
N THR A 280 -0.34 -22.58 8.92
CA THR A 280 -1.51 -22.32 9.78
C THR A 280 -2.26 -23.64 10.01
N PRO A 281 -3.19 -23.72 10.99
CA PRO A 281 -3.97 -24.93 11.22
C PRO A 281 -4.73 -25.42 9.97
N GLY A 282 -5.09 -26.71 9.94
CA GLY A 282 -6.01 -27.26 8.93
C GLY A 282 -5.43 -27.45 7.52
N ALA A 283 -4.16 -27.84 7.40
CA ALA A 283 -3.43 -27.85 6.11
C ALA A 283 -3.46 -26.47 5.43
N GLY A 284 -3.29 -25.43 6.27
CA GLY A 284 -3.30 -24.05 5.84
C GLY A 284 -1.93 -23.41 5.84
N GLY A 285 -1.81 -22.30 5.14
CA GLY A 285 -0.62 -21.48 5.13
C GLY A 285 -0.96 -20.03 4.83
N TYR A 286 -0.08 -19.12 5.26
CA TYR A 286 -0.22 -17.70 5.00
C TYR A 286 0.98 -17.12 4.26
N GLY A 287 0.74 -16.02 3.57
CA GLY A 287 1.75 -15.15 2.99
C GLY A 287 1.47 -13.71 3.37
N ALA A 288 2.47 -13.04 3.93
CA ALA A 288 2.45 -11.63 4.25
C ALA A 288 3.42 -10.88 3.35
N VAL A 289 3.00 -9.75 2.79
CA VAL A 289 3.82 -8.90 1.92
C VAL A 289 3.65 -7.45 2.35
N GLU A 290 4.75 -6.73 2.52
CA GLU A 290 4.73 -5.28 2.61
C GLU A 290 4.59 -4.70 1.20
N CYS A 291 3.39 -4.23 0.83
CA CYS A 291 3.17 -3.50 -0.42
C CYS A 291 3.30 -1.98 -0.20
N ALA A 292 3.04 -1.18 -1.24
CA ALA A 292 3.11 0.30 -1.16
C ALA A 292 2.23 0.87 -0.04
N ARG A 293 1.05 0.26 0.15
CA ARG A 293 0.02 0.71 1.09
C ARG A 293 0.14 0.07 2.47
N GLY A 294 1.10 -0.85 2.64
CA GLY A 294 1.35 -1.53 3.91
C GLY A 294 1.26 -3.05 3.82
N ARG A 295 1.04 -3.67 4.97
CA ARG A 295 1.09 -5.11 5.19
C ARG A 295 -0.17 -5.80 4.67
N LEU A 296 0.00 -6.66 3.67
CA LEU A 296 -1.02 -7.45 2.99
C LEU A 296 -0.90 -8.92 3.41
N TYR A 297 -2.01 -9.55 3.77
CA TYR A 297 -2.05 -10.97 4.14
C TYR A 297 -2.95 -11.76 3.23
N HIS A 298 -2.47 -12.94 2.82
CA HIS A 298 -3.26 -14.01 2.22
C HIS A 298 -3.15 -15.22 3.12
N GLN A 299 -4.27 -15.93 3.31
CA GLN A 299 -4.31 -17.21 3.99
C GLN A 299 -5.13 -18.18 3.14
N ALA A 300 -4.63 -19.41 3.01
CA ALA A 300 -5.21 -20.45 2.19
C ALA A 300 -5.19 -21.79 2.93
N GLU A 301 -6.21 -22.62 2.72
CA GLU A 301 -6.28 -24.01 3.20
C GLU A 301 -6.47 -24.95 2.02
N ILE A 302 -5.82 -26.12 2.06
CA ILE A 302 -5.94 -27.15 1.04
C ILE A 302 -6.77 -28.32 1.60
N GLY A 303 -7.88 -28.62 0.94
CA GLY A 303 -8.76 -29.74 1.28
C GLY A 303 -8.17 -31.09 0.88
N GLY A 304 -8.81 -32.17 1.36
CA GLY A 304 -8.38 -33.55 1.07
C GLY A 304 -8.47 -33.95 -0.41
N ASP A 305 -9.18 -33.17 -1.23
CA ASP A 305 -9.25 -33.32 -2.70
C ASP A 305 -8.12 -32.56 -3.44
N GLY A 306 -7.19 -31.95 -2.69
CA GLY A 306 -6.07 -31.17 -3.22
C GLY A 306 -6.47 -29.78 -3.74
N ARG A 307 -7.72 -29.34 -3.48
CA ARG A 307 -8.22 -28.02 -3.91
C ARG A 307 -8.27 -27.06 -2.72
N LEU A 308 -8.35 -25.77 -3.01
CA LEU A 308 -8.49 -24.75 -1.98
C LEU A 308 -9.85 -24.88 -1.28
N SER A 309 -9.84 -25.24 -0.01
CA SER A 309 -11.05 -25.38 0.82
C SER A 309 -11.47 -24.04 1.44
N SER A 310 -10.49 -23.18 1.74
CA SER A 310 -10.70 -21.84 2.29
C SER A 310 -9.67 -20.84 1.74
N TYR A 311 -10.08 -19.57 1.63
CA TYR A 311 -9.21 -18.48 1.22
C TYR A 311 -9.62 -17.15 1.85
N ARG A 312 -8.66 -16.45 2.45
CA ARG A 312 -8.86 -15.18 3.14
C ARG A 312 -7.80 -14.16 2.70
N ILE A 313 -8.20 -12.90 2.60
CA ILE A 313 -7.31 -11.78 2.27
C ILE A 313 -7.61 -10.65 3.24
N LEU A 314 -6.58 -10.15 3.90
CA LEU A 314 -6.64 -8.94 4.72
C LEU A 314 -5.76 -7.87 4.08
N ALA A 315 -6.41 -6.83 3.54
CA ALA A 315 -5.75 -5.75 2.81
C ALA A 315 -5.29 -4.63 3.75
N PRO A 316 -4.20 -3.89 3.41
CA PRO A 316 -3.68 -2.80 4.24
C PRO A 316 -4.71 -1.70 4.55
N THR A 317 -5.60 -1.42 3.59
CA THR A 317 -6.62 -0.39 3.74
C THR A 317 -7.64 -0.71 4.84
N GLU A 318 -7.86 -1.98 5.17
CA GLU A 318 -8.78 -2.38 6.24
C GLU A 318 -8.29 -1.93 7.62
N TRP A 319 -6.97 -1.81 7.80
CA TRP A 319 -6.36 -1.22 8.99
C TRP A 319 -6.47 0.32 8.94
N ASN A 320 -5.94 0.91 7.87
CA ASN A 320 -5.79 2.36 7.77
C ASN A 320 -7.12 3.13 7.77
N PHE A 321 -8.14 2.57 7.11
CA PHE A 321 -9.48 3.17 6.97
C PHE A 321 -10.53 2.44 7.82
N HIS A 322 -10.09 1.71 8.84
CA HIS A 322 -10.98 1.16 9.85
C HIS A 322 -11.81 2.29 10.49
N PRO A 323 -13.10 2.08 10.85
CA PRO A 323 -13.91 3.11 11.53
C PRO A 323 -13.32 3.61 12.86
N ALA A 324 -12.49 2.78 13.52
CA ALA A 324 -11.71 3.15 14.69
C ALA A 324 -10.20 3.13 14.39
N GLY A 325 -9.82 3.38 13.14
CA GLY A 325 -8.45 3.31 12.64
C GLY A 325 -7.72 4.64 12.61
N PRO A 326 -6.44 4.65 12.20
CA PRO A 326 -5.55 5.80 12.28
C PRO A 326 -6.01 6.98 11.41
N PHE A 327 -6.68 6.73 10.27
CA PHE A 327 -7.23 7.80 9.44
C PHE A 327 -8.34 8.57 10.17
N VAL A 328 -9.29 7.85 10.77
CA VAL A 328 -10.40 8.44 11.55
C VAL A 328 -9.85 9.16 12.78
N GLU A 329 -8.93 8.51 13.50
CA GLU A 329 -8.31 9.08 14.69
C GLU A 329 -7.55 10.38 14.38
N THR A 330 -6.85 10.46 13.25
CA THR A 330 -6.17 11.69 12.81
C THR A 330 -7.17 12.82 12.56
N LEU A 331 -8.32 12.51 11.97
CA LEU A 331 -9.34 13.51 11.65
C LEU A 331 -10.11 13.99 12.89
N LEU A 332 -10.42 13.10 13.83
CA LEU A 332 -11.19 13.46 15.01
C LEU A 332 -10.49 14.57 15.82
N SER A 333 -11.26 15.61 16.17
CA SER A 333 -10.80 16.80 16.88
C SER A 333 -9.79 17.68 16.13
N SER A 334 -9.55 17.44 14.83
CA SER A 334 -8.75 18.34 14.00
C SER A 334 -9.54 19.61 13.62
N PRO A 335 -8.91 20.80 13.56
CA PRO A 335 -9.50 22.06 13.12
C PRO A 335 -9.85 22.08 11.62
N VAL A 336 -10.90 21.34 11.26
CA VAL A 336 -11.42 21.22 9.91
C VAL A 336 -12.62 22.17 9.75
N GLY A 337 -12.55 23.09 8.78
CA GLY A 337 -13.67 23.94 8.38
C GLY A 337 -14.73 23.18 7.56
N THR A 338 -15.62 23.88 6.87
CA THR A 338 -16.66 23.28 6.00
C THR A 338 -16.57 23.74 4.53
N ASP A 339 -15.53 24.48 4.20
CA ASP A 339 -15.30 25.03 2.86
C ASP A 339 -14.53 24.05 1.96
N GLU A 340 -14.25 24.46 0.73
CA GLU A 340 -13.44 23.66 -0.19
C GLU A 340 -12.01 23.40 0.32
N ALA A 341 -11.47 24.29 1.16
CA ALA A 341 -10.16 24.09 1.77
C ALA A 341 -10.18 22.91 2.74
N ALA A 342 -11.26 22.73 3.51
CA ALA A 342 -11.45 21.56 4.36
C ALA A 342 -11.51 20.25 3.56
N VAL A 343 -12.32 20.20 2.48
CA VAL A 343 -12.39 19.03 1.60
C VAL A 343 -11.01 18.69 1.02
N ARG A 344 -10.26 19.72 0.60
CA ARG A 344 -8.91 19.58 0.07
C ARG A 344 -7.90 19.08 1.11
N SER A 345 -7.88 19.59 2.33
CA SER A 345 -6.98 19.09 3.39
C SER A 345 -7.30 17.64 3.77
N VAL A 346 -8.58 17.26 3.91
CA VAL A 346 -8.97 15.86 4.16
C VAL A 346 -8.61 14.96 2.98
N SER A 347 -8.75 15.44 1.75
CA SER A 347 -8.33 14.71 0.55
C SER A 347 -6.81 14.50 0.52
N ARG A 348 -6.00 15.50 0.88
CA ARG A 348 -4.54 15.38 0.98
C ARG A 348 -4.15 14.31 1.99
N LEU A 349 -4.81 14.29 3.16
CA LEU A 349 -4.61 13.24 4.16
C LEU A 349 -4.95 11.86 3.58
N ALA A 350 -6.10 11.71 2.93
CA ALA A 350 -6.52 10.43 2.34
C ALA A 350 -5.53 9.92 1.28
N VAL A 351 -5.02 10.80 0.41
CA VAL A 351 -3.99 10.46 -0.60
C VAL A 351 -2.69 9.98 0.05
N LEU A 352 -2.31 10.56 1.19
CA LEU A 352 -1.10 10.17 1.93
C LEU A 352 -1.26 8.86 2.70
N PHE A 353 -2.49 8.46 3.04
CA PHE A 353 -2.81 7.08 3.47
C PHE A 353 -2.94 6.08 2.31
N ASP A 354 -3.12 6.58 1.08
CA ASP A 354 -3.12 5.82 -0.19
C ASP A 354 -4.05 4.60 -0.19
N PRO A 355 -5.39 4.77 -0.11
CA PRO A 355 -6.31 3.64 -0.19
C PRO A 355 -6.17 2.87 -1.51
N CYS A 356 -6.43 1.56 -1.49
CA CYS A 356 -6.42 0.70 -2.68
C CYS A 356 -7.60 0.95 -3.65
N VAL A 357 -8.46 1.93 -3.38
CA VAL A 357 -9.70 2.19 -4.11
C VAL A 357 -9.91 3.69 -4.23
N ALA A 358 -10.76 4.11 -5.18
CA ALA A 358 -11.16 5.50 -5.27
C ALA A 358 -11.85 5.94 -3.97
N PHE A 359 -11.76 7.22 -3.63
CA PHE A 359 -12.40 7.76 -2.44
C PHE A 359 -13.13 9.06 -2.74
N GLU A 360 -14.15 9.34 -1.93
CA GLU A 360 -14.96 10.54 -1.96
C GLU A 360 -14.96 11.18 -0.58
N VAL A 361 -14.77 12.50 -0.51
CA VAL A 361 -14.75 13.26 0.74
C VAL A 361 -15.93 14.21 0.76
N ASN A 362 -16.75 14.11 1.80
CA ASN A 362 -17.81 15.05 2.10
C ASN A 362 -17.55 15.67 3.48
N VAL A 363 -17.67 16.99 3.57
CA VAL A 363 -17.57 17.72 4.84
C VAL A 363 -18.85 18.50 5.05
N ARG A 364 -19.46 18.41 6.23
CA ARG A 364 -20.73 19.08 6.55
C ARG A 364 -20.76 19.62 7.98
N GLU A 365 -21.55 20.67 8.20
CA GLU A 365 -21.76 21.22 9.54
C GLU A 365 -22.80 20.40 10.31
N ALA A 366 -22.61 20.25 11.63
CA ALA A 366 -23.50 19.51 12.52
C ALA A 366 -24.93 20.06 12.55
N ALA A 367 -25.14 21.35 12.30
CA ALA A 367 -26.46 21.97 12.17
C ALA A 367 -27.24 21.47 10.93
N HIS A 368 -26.56 20.79 10.00
CA HIS A 368 -27.08 20.27 8.74
C HIS A 368 -26.83 18.75 8.58
N ALA A 369 -26.48 18.04 9.66
CA ALA A 369 -26.02 16.66 9.65
C ALA A 369 -27.12 15.60 9.85
#